data_AF-A0A4Q1QSI5-F1
#
_entry.id   AF-A0A4Q1QSI5-F1
#
_cell.length_a   1.000
_cell.length_b   1.000
_cell.length_c   1.000
_cell.angle_alpha   90.00
_cell.angle_beta   90.00
_cell.angle_gamma   90.00
#
_symmetry.space_group_name_H-M   'P 1'
#
loop_
_entity.id
_entity.type
_entity.pdbx_description
1 polymer ?
#
loop_
_entity_poly.entity_id
_entity_poly.type
_entity_poly.pdbx_seq_one_letter_code
_entity_poly.pdbx_strand_id
1 'polypeptide(L)'
;MTLALYVLAVPEFAPVVRSAEAAGMDVRAAGDYLELTTTAHEVVLRREVTGMRTAVWHAALTGGLVGRIVSFTPDTLHLVREDA
;
A
#
# COMPACT_ATOMS: atom_id res chain seq x y z
N MET A 1 12.79 1.72 12.09
CA MET A 1 11.34 1.43 12.09
C MET A 1 10.94 0.98 10.69
N THR A 2 9.83 0.26 10.54
CA THR A 2 9.36 -0.32 9.27
C THR A 2 8.13 0.46 8.80
N LEU A 3 8.04 0.77 7.51
CA LEU A 3 6.82 1.30 6.89
C LEU A 3 5.85 0.13 6.67
N ALA A 4 4.59 0.24 7.08
CA ALA A 4 3.59 -0.81 6.89
C ALA A 4 2.24 -0.26 6.40
N LEU A 5 1.69 -0.85 5.35
CA LEU A 5 0.35 -0.57 4.82
C LEU A 5 -0.53 -1.82 4.98
N TYR A 6 -1.74 -1.66 5.50
CA TYR A 6 -2.69 -2.75 5.67
C TYR A 6 -3.85 -2.60 4.68
N VAL A 7 -4.06 -3.62 3.85
CA VAL A 7 -5.15 -3.68 2.86
C VAL A 7 -6.04 -4.88 3.16
N LEU A 8 -7.34 -4.82 2.82
CA LEU A 8 -8.23 -5.96 3.02
C LEU A 8 -7.77 -7.16 2.18
N ALA A 9 -7.83 -8.36 2.77
CA ALA A 9 -7.48 -9.62 2.11
C ALA A 9 -8.59 -10.12 1.18
N VAL A 10 -9.01 -9.28 0.22
CA VAL A 10 -10.03 -9.60 -0.78
C VAL A 10 -9.49 -9.35 -2.21
N PRO A 11 -9.99 -10.06 -3.24
CA PRO A 11 -9.45 -10.00 -4.60
C PRO A 11 -9.39 -8.60 -5.20
N GLU A 12 -10.28 -7.70 -4.78
CA GLU A 12 -10.36 -6.31 -5.22
C GLU A 12 -9.09 -5.51 -4.90
N PHE A 13 -8.34 -5.90 -3.85
CA PHE A 13 -7.08 -5.26 -3.44
C PHE A 13 -5.82 -5.97 -3.95
N ALA A 14 -5.94 -7.13 -4.60
CA ALA A 14 -4.81 -7.78 -5.28
C ALA A 14 -4.03 -6.84 -6.23
N PRO A 15 -4.67 -5.89 -6.94
CA PRO A 15 -3.97 -4.86 -7.72
C PRO A 15 -3.00 -4.00 -6.87
N VAL A 16 -3.37 -3.60 -5.65
CA VAL A 16 -2.50 -2.84 -4.72
C VAL A 16 -1.33 -3.70 -4.26
N VAL A 17 -1.60 -4.96 -3.90
CA VAL A 17 -0.58 -5.92 -3.47
C VAL A 17 0.49 -6.08 -4.56
N ARG A 18 0.10 -6.30 -5.81
CA ARG A 18 1.05 -6.37 -6.94
C ARG A 18 1.88 -5.10 -7.10
N SER A 19 1.28 -3.92 -6.91
CA SER A 19 2.03 -2.67 -6.95
C SER A 19 3.02 -2.55 -5.79
N ALA A 20 2.70 -3.09 -4.62
CA ALA A 20 3.58 -3.08 -3.45
C ALA A 20 4.76 -4.04 -3.65
N GLU A 21 4.51 -5.25 -4.14
CA GLU A 21 5.55 -6.22 -4.52
C GLU A 21 6.49 -5.63 -5.58
N ALA A 22 5.94 -5.00 -6.62
CA ALA A 22 6.73 -4.32 -7.65
C ALA A 22 7.55 -3.13 -7.10
N ALA A 23 7.12 -2.53 -6.00
CA ALA A 23 7.84 -1.49 -5.29
C ALA A 23 8.83 -2.04 -4.24
N GLY A 24 9.00 -3.37 -4.16
CA GLY A 24 9.93 -4.02 -3.24
C GLY A 24 9.43 -4.14 -1.80
N MET A 25 8.11 -4.17 -1.60
CA MET A 25 7.50 -4.45 -0.30
C MET A 25 7.26 -5.96 -0.13
N ASP A 26 7.46 -6.44 1.10
CA ASP A 26 7.07 -7.79 1.51
C ASP A 26 5.58 -7.85 1.82
N VAL A 27 4.94 -8.98 1.53
CA VAL A 27 3.51 -9.23 1.76
C VAL A 27 3.34 -10.36 2.75
N ARG A 28 2.54 -10.15 3.80
CA ARG A 28 2.16 -11.21 4.74
C ARG A 28 0.70 -11.14 5.13
N ALA A 29 0.10 -12.29 5.43
CA ALA A 29 -1.25 -12.35 5.98
C ALA A 29 -1.27 -11.79 7.41
N ALA A 30 -2.32 -11.02 7.72
CA ALA A 30 -2.56 -10.40 9.01
C ALA A 30 -4.08 -10.43 9.33
N GLY A 31 -4.60 -11.63 9.61
CA GLY A 31 -6.04 -11.85 9.79
C GLY A 31 -6.81 -11.60 8.49
N ASP A 32 -7.84 -10.74 8.54
CA ASP A 32 -8.63 -10.32 7.37
C ASP A 32 -7.93 -9.26 6.49
N TYR A 33 -6.66 -8.95 6.80
CA TYR A 33 -5.83 -8.00 6.08
C TYR A 33 -4.57 -8.66 5.52
N LEU A 34 -3.98 -7.99 4.52
CA LEU A 34 -2.62 -8.20 4.08
C LEU A 34 -1.79 -7.02 4.56
N GLU A 35 -0.67 -7.33 5.20
CA GLU A 35 0.31 -6.35 5.63
C GLU A 35 1.43 -6.27 4.60
N LEU A 36 1.63 -5.07 4.08
CA LEU A 36 2.62 -4.71 3.07
C LEU A 36 3.72 -3.92 3.78
N THR A 37 4.93 -4.47 3.88
CA THR A 37 6.02 -3.86 4.67
C THR A 37 7.29 -3.59 3.88
N THR A 38 8.02 -2.56 4.27
CA THR A 38 9.38 -2.32 3.76
C THR A 38 10.26 -1.58 4.78
N THR A 39 11.56 -1.81 4.70
CA THR A 39 12.58 -1.04 5.44
C THR A 39 13.04 0.21 4.69
N ALA A 40 12.63 0.37 3.43
CA ALA A 40 12.87 1.58 2.65
C ALA A 40 12.29 2.82 3.36
N HIS A 41 12.94 3.96 3.17
CA HIS A 41 12.47 5.23 3.75
C HIS A 41 11.22 5.75 3.03
N GLU A 42 11.10 5.50 1.73
CA GLU A 42 9.97 5.94 0.90
C GLU A 42 9.53 4.81 -0.03
N VAL A 43 8.24 4.83 -0.40
CA VAL A 43 7.68 3.93 -1.41
C VAL A 43 6.59 4.65 -2.20
N VAL A 44 6.55 4.38 -3.51
CA VAL A 44 5.51 4.91 -4.41
C VAL A 44 4.80 3.75 -5.08
N LEU A 45 3.54 3.54 -4.70
CA LEU A 45 2.64 2.60 -5.35
C LEU A 45 1.97 3.29 -6.54
N ARG A 46 1.86 2.60 -7.67
CA ARG A 46 1.30 3.13 -8.92
C ARG A 46 0.08 2.33 -9.33
N ARG A 47 -1.10 2.96 -9.38
CA ARG A 47 -2.38 2.34 -9.77
C ARG A 47 -2.38 1.87 -11.22
N GLU A 48 -1.70 2.57 -12.13
CA GLU A 48 -1.72 2.25 -13.57
C GLU A 48 -1.26 0.82 -13.89
N VAL A 49 -0.33 0.29 -13.09
CA VAL A 49 0.20 -1.09 -13.20
C VAL A 49 -0.85 -2.13 -12.77
N THR A 50 -1.93 -1.69 -12.13
CA THR A 50 -2.84 -2.54 -11.38
C THR A 50 -4.19 -2.75 -12.08
N GLY A 51 -4.60 -1.83 -12.96
CA GLY A 51 -5.91 -1.83 -13.62
C GLY A 51 -7.10 -1.56 -12.68
N MET A 52 -6.82 -1.12 -11.44
CA MET A 52 -7.80 -0.95 -10.38
C MET A 52 -8.72 0.26 -10.62
N ARG A 53 -10.00 0.11 -10.25
CA ARG A 53 -10.98 1.21 -10.28
C ARG A 53 -10.61 2.26 -9.23
N THR A 54 -10.72 3.54 -9.59
CA THR A 54 -10.34 4.69 -8.74
C THR A 54 -10.99 4.68 -7.36
N ALA A 55 -12.26 4.30 -7.25
CA ALA A 55 -12.95 4.23 -5.96
C ALA A 55 -12.33 3.18 -5.01
N VAL A 56 -11.94 2.01 -5.54
CA VAL A 56 -11.32 0.95 -4.73
C VAL A 56 -9.88 1.34 -4.40
N TRP A 57 -9.18 2.01 -5.32
CA TRP A 57 -7.84 2.53 -5.08
C TRP A 57 -7.81 3.47 -3.86
N HIS A 58 -8.74 4.42 -3.78
CA HIS A 58 -8.84 5.31 -2.63
C HIS A 58 -9.18 4.59 -1.31
N ALA A 59 -9.68 3.35 -1.36
CA ALA A 59 -9.91 2.53 -0.19
C ALA A 59 -8.65 1.78 0.31
N ALA A 60 -7.50 1.87 -0.38
CA ALA A 60 -6.27 1.17 -0.02
C ALA A 60 -5.73 1.48 1.39
N LEU A 61 -6.10 2.62 1.97
CA LEU A 61 -5.65 3.03 3.31
C LEU A 61 -6.64 2.68 4.43
N THR A 62 -7.76 2.02 4.11
CA THR A 62 -8.81 1.74 5.10
C THR A 62 -8.43 0.64 6.10
N GLY A 63 -7.43 -0.19 5.82
CA GLY A 63 -6.88 -1.15 6.78
C GLY A 63 -5.87 -0.55 7.77
N GLY A 64 -5.37 0.66 7.50
CA GLY A 64 -4.40 1.35 8.34
C GLY A 64 -3.01 1.52 7.73
N LEU A 65 -2.22 2.40 8.32
CA LEU A 65 -0.87 2.77 7.89
C LEU A 65 0.01 3.03 9.12
N VAL A 66 1.21 2.46 9.11
CA VAL A 66 2.32 2.86 9.99
C VAL A 66 3.33 3.60 9.12
N GLY A 67 3.34 4.93 9.21
CA GLY A 67 4.10 5.84 8.36
C GLY A 67 3.28 7.08 8.01
N ARG A 68 3.75 7.86 7.03
CA ARG A 68 3.11 9.11 6.62
C ARG A 68 2.81 9.12 5.14
N ILE A 69 1.62 9.62 4.80
CA ILE A 69 1.22 9.87 3.41
C ILE A 69 1.86 11.18 2.95
N VAL A 70 2.65 11.13 1.88
CA VAL A 70 3.19 12.32 1.21
C VAL A 70 2.21 12.84 0.16
N SER A 71 1.67 11.93 -0.65
CA SER A 71 0.62 12.25 -1.62
C SER A 71 -0.25 11.03 -1.91
N PHE A 72 -1.53 11.26 -2.17
CA PHE A 72 -2.46 10.24 -2.62
C PHE A 72 -3.34 10.78 -3.73
N THR A 73 -3.00 10.39 -4.95
CA THR A 73 -3.68 10.83 -6.18
C THR A 73 -4.50 9.66 -6.74
N PRO A 74 -5.30 9.89 -7.80
CA PRO A 74 -5.93 8.78 -8.51
C PRO A 74 -4.92 7.76 -9.04
N ASP A 75 -3.66 8.11 -9.29
CA ASP A 75 -2.71 7.22 -9.97
C ASP A 75 -1.55 6.76 -9.09
N THR A 76 -1.25 7.48 -8.01
CA THR A 76 -0.09 7.21 -7.16
C THR A 76 -0.39 7.37 -5.68
N LEU A 77 0.25 6.53 -4.86
CA LEU A 77 0.24 6.60 -3.42
C LEU A 77 1.70 6.62 -2.96
N HIS A 78 2.13 7.78 -2.47
CA HIS A 78 3.47 8.00 -1.96
C HIS A 78 3.44 8.00 -0.44
N LEU A 79 4.17 7.05 0.14
CA LEU A 79 4.29 6.86 1.58
C LEU A 79 5.75 7.00 1.98
N VAL A 80 5.99 7.58 3.16
CA VAL A 80 7.31 7.62 3.79
C VAL A 80 7.22 7.05 5.19
N ARG A 81 8.33 6.46 5.64
CA ARG A 81 8.47 6.07 7.04
C ARG A 81 8.37 7.33 7.91
N GLU A 82 7.71 7.18 9.05
CA GLU A 82 7.75 8.19 10.10
C GLU A 82 9.02 7.95 10.92
N ASP A 83 9.94 8.91 10.90
CA ASP A 83 11.11 8.89 11.76
C ASP A 83 10.70 9.51 13.11
N ALA A 84 10.99 8.79 14.19
CA ALA A 84 10.67 9.18 15.56
C ALA A 84 11.50 10.37 16.05
#